data_AF-A0A350ISK9-F1
#
_entry.id   AF-A0A350ISK9-F1
#
_cell.length_a   1.000
_cell.length_b   1.000
_cell.length_c   1.000
_cell.angle_alpha   90.00
_cell.angle_beta   90.00
_cell.angle_gamma   90.00
#
_symmetry.space_group_name_H-M   'P 1'
#
loop_
_entity.id
_entity.type
_entity.pdbx_description
1 polymer ?
#
loop_
_entity_poly.entity_id
_entity_poly.type
_entity_poly.pdbx_seq_one_letter_code
_entity_poly.pdbx_strand_id
1 'polypeptide(L)'
;MTPLLLLPAALGGYALGVSRKGMSMRAPQKSAPVRGVPIFAWEKFVALMVVAPKKTVAPRGRVGMFGMNARRLSDVGFMKGARKTTVGSEAGVWAGEWVPPLTQQKFLESTPAQYEAFSRSMRRMVPKVAGMVGTPVGGARASLSGLLAVGHLAGEDGVASWVRDPAVREKFRATTHNFEKANGLF
;
A
#
# COMPACT_ATOMS: atom_id res chain seq x y z
N MET A 1 8.53 29.92 58.18
CA MET A 1 9.04 30.77 57.09
C MET A 1 10.32 30.15 56.56
N THR A 2 10.21 29.35 55.51
CA THR A 2 11.34 28.79 54.76
C THR A 2 10.81 28.41 53.35
N PRO A 3 11.62 28.55 52.28
CA PRO A 3 11.12 29.02 50.98
C PRO A 3 11.01 27.93 49.89
N LEU A 4 10.55 28.43 48.74
CA LEU A 4 10.40 27.86 47.40
C LEU A 4 11.26 26.65 47.01
N LEU A 5 10.56 25.72 46.36
CA LEU A 5 11.05 24.66 45.47
C LEU A 5 11.80 25.22 44.25
N LEU A 6 12.96 24.63 43.97
CA LEU A 6 13.66 24.70 42.69
C LEU A 6 13.90 23.26 42.20
N LEU A 7 13.32 22.92 41.05
CA LEU A 7 13.60 21.70 40.29
C LEU A 7 15.00 21.77 39.66
N PRO A 8 15.70 20.63 39.55
CA PRO A 8 16.62 20.41 38.45
C PRO A 8 16.12 19.31 37.51
N ALA A 9 16.11 19.64 36.22
CA ALA A 9 16.12 18.69 35.13
C ALA A 9 17.45 17.93 35.12
N ALA A 10 17.39 16.61 34.94
CA ALA A 10 18.55 15.81 34.59
C ALA A 10 18.17 14.78 33.53
N LEU A 11 18.58 15.08 32.30
CA LEU A 11 18.81 14.12 31.22
C LEU A 11 19.86 13.11 31.68
N GLY A 12 19.51 11.83 31.69
CA GLY A 12 20.41 10.73 32.01
C GLY A 12 20.11 9.53 31.12
N GLY A 13 21.04 9.22 30.23
CA GLY A 13 20.85 8.30 29.12
C GLY A 13 20.67 6.83 29.50
N TYR A 14 20.10 6.09 28.56
CA TYR A 14 20.41 4.68 28.35
C TYR A 14 20.60 4.45 26.85
N ALA A 15 21.87 4.47 26.44
CA ALA A 15 22.32 3.67 25.31
C ALA A 15 22.59 2.26 25.84
N LEU A 16 21.76 1.30 25.47
CA LEU A 16 22.14 -0.10 25.47
C LEU A 16 21.97 -0.62 24.04
N GLY A 17 23.12 -0.97 23.47
CA GLY A 17 23.25 -1.44 22.12
C GLY A 17 22.47 -2.73 21.88
N VAL A 18 21.78 -2.74 20.75
CA VAL A 18 21.52 -3.98 20.02
C VAL A 18 22.07 -3.76 18.63
N SER A 19 23.21 -4.41 18.35
CA SER A 19 23.73 -4.57 17.01
C SER A 19 22.70 -5.35 16.18
N ARG A 20 21.87 -4.64 15.42
CA ARG A 20 21.03 -5.22 14.36
C ARG A 20 21.73 -5.01 13.03
N LYS A 21 22.53 -6.00 12.62
CA LYS A 21 22.84 -6.22 11.20
C LYS A 21 21.51 -6.22 10.41
N GLY A 22 21.36 -5.27 9.49
CA GLY A 22 20.55 -5.48 8.29
C GLY A 22 19.13 -4.90 8.21
N MET A 23 18.76 -3.87 8.98
CA MET A 23 17.63 -3.00 8.57
C MET A 23 18.16 -1.59 8.39
N SER A 24 18.65 -1.31 7.18
CA SER A 24 18.87 0.05 6.71
C SER A 24 17.57 0.82 6.93
N MET A 25 17.58 1.75 7.89
CA MET A 25 16.59 2.82 7.91
C MET A 25 16.84 3.60 6.62
N ARG A 26 16.05 3.31 5.58
CA ARG A 26 16.15 4.03 4.32
C ARG A 26 15.94 5.51 4.62
N ALA A 27 16.88 6.32 4.14
CA ALA A 27 16.75 7.76 4.11
C ALA A 27 15.39 8.18 3.51
N PRO A 28 14.85 9.35 3.89
CA PRO A 28 13.62 9.86 3.28
C PRO A 28 13.71 9.78 1.75
N GLN A 29 12.68 9.21 1.14
CA GLN A 29 12.68 8.90 -0.27
C GLN A 29 12.67 10.21 -1.08
N LYS A 30 13.80 10.55 -1.70
CA LYS A 30 13.99 11.82 -2.42
C LYS A 30 13.19 11.94 -3.72
N SER A 31 12.58 10.85 -4.20
CA SER A 31 11.85 10.82 -5.48
C SER A 31 10.74 9.78 -5.47
N ALA A 32 9.65 10.03 -6.20
CA ALA A 32 8.58 9.06 -6.35
C ALA A 32 9.13 7.74 -6.95
N PRO A 33 8.57 6.57 -6.56
CA PRO A 33 8.98 5.30 -7.12
C PRO A 33 8.56 5.14 -8.60
N VAL A 34 7.63 5.97 -9.08
CA VAL A 34 7.21 6.00 -10.49
C VAL A 34 7.97 7.11 -11.22
N ARG A 35 8.62 6.76 -12.33
CA ARG A 35 9.42 7.71 -13.13
C ARG A 35 8.55 8.85 -13.64
N GLY A 36 9.03 10.09 -13.51
CA GLY A 36 8.33 11.29 -14.00
C GLY A 36 7.22 11.80 -13.08
N VAL A 37 6.91 11.09 -11.99
CA VAL A 37 5.91 11.55 -11.01
C VAL A 37 6.58 12.43 -9.95
N PRO A 38 6.10 13.66 -9.70
CA PRO A 38 6.60 14.48 -8.60
C PRO A 38 6.33 13.84 -7.23
N ILE A 39 7.25 14.00 -6.29
CA ILE A 39 7.14 13.35 -4.96
C ILE A 39 5.87 13.76 -4.20
N PHE A 40 5.47 15.04 -4.25
CA PHE A 40 4.26 15.52 -3.58
C PHE A 40 2.98 14.87 -4.12
N ALA A 41 2.92 14.63 -5.44
CA ALA A 41 1.77 14.01 -6.09
C ALA A 41 1.68 12.52 -5.72
N TRP A 42 2.85 11.86 -5.64
CA TRP A 42 2.97 10.51 -5.13
C TRP A 42 2.56 10.38 -3.66
N GLU A 43 3.01 11.29 -2.79
CA GLU A 43 2.65 11.29 -1.37
C GLU A 43 1.13 11.48 -1.17
N LYS A 44 0.51 12.39 -1.93
CA LYS A 44 -0.95 12.55 -1.93
C LYS A 44 -1.66 11.28 -2.38
N PHE A 45 -1.17 10.61 -3.42
CA PHE A 45 -1.72 9.33 -3.87
C PHE A 45 -1.57 8.23 -2.79
N VAL A 46 -0.41 8.12 -2.15
CA VAL A 46 -0.16 7.16 -1.06
C VAL A 46 -1.13 7.40 0.11
N ALA A 47 -1.33 8.66 0.51
CA ALA A 47 -2.26 9.01 1.58
C ALA A 47 -3.70 8.60 1.27
N LEU A 48 -4.15 8.75 0.01
CA LEU A 48 -5.48 8.29 -0.41
C LEU A 48 -5.64 6.77 -0.40
N MET A 49 -4.55 6.02 -0.59
CA MET A 49 -4.57 4.56 -0.66
C MET A 49 -4.48 3.87 0.71
N VAL A 50 -4.33 4.63 1.79
CA VAL A 50 -4.45 4.11 3.16
C VAL A 50 -5.92 3.82 3.45
N VAL A 51 -6.25 2.54 3.64
CA VAL A 51 -7.62 2.03 3.84
C VAL A 51 -7.88 1.54 5.25
N ALA A 52 -6.85 1.38 6.08
CA ALA A 52 -6.96 0.84 7.43
C ALA A 52 -5.79 1.28 8.33
N PRO A 53 -5.93 1.15 9.66
CA PRO A 53 -4.81 1.27 10.59
C PRO A 53 -3.67 0.28 10.28
N LYS A 54 -2.45 0.64 10.66
CA LYS A 54 -1.21 -0.11 10.34
C LYS A 54 -1.25 -1.59 10.73
N LYS A 55 -1.86 -1.92 11.88
CA LYS A 55 -1.87 -3.26 12.47
C LYS A 55 -3.10 -4.09 12.07
N THR A 56 -3.85 -3.64 11.07
CA THR A 56 -5.11 -4.27 10.68
C THR A 56 -4.90 -5.47 9.75
N VAL A 57 -5.65 -6.54 10.03
CA VAL A 57 -5.95 -7.62 9.08
C VAL A 57 -7.43 -7.49 8.76
N ALA A 58 -7.73 -7.00 7.55
CA ALA A 58 -9.09 -6.84 7.06
C ALA A 58 -9.63 -8.18 6.50
N PRO A 59 -10.96 -8.29 6.30
CA PRO A 59 -11.59 -9.47 5.72
C PRO A 59 -10.91 -9.94 4.44
N ARG A 60 -11.01 -11.24 4.13
CA ARG A 60 -10.31 -11.89 3.01
C ARG A 60 -8.79 -11.79 3.08
N GLY A 61 -8.22 -11.72 4.28
CA GLY A 61 -6.78 -11.81 4.52
C GLY A 61 -5.97 -10.63 3.99
N ARG A 62 -6.59 -9.44 3.86
CA ARG A 62 -5.90 -8.22 3.43
C ARG A 62 -5.15 -7.62 4.62
N VAL A 63 -3.85 -7.41 4.49
CA VAL A 63 -3.01 -6.98 5.62
C VAL A 63 -2.46 -5.57 5.44
N GLY A 64 -2.32 -4.87 6.57
CA GLY A 64 -1.69 -3.56 6.67
C GLY A 64 -2.55 -2.41 6.16
N MET A 65 -1.98 -1.22 6.23
CA MET A 65 -2.67 0.04 5.94
C MET A 65 -3.14 0.18 4.48
N PHE A 66 -2.50 -0.54 3.56
CA PHE A 66 -2.88 -0.56 2.14
C PHE A 66 -3.80 -1.74 1.79
N GLY A 67 -4.13 -2.62 2.75
CA GLY A 67 -4.98 -3.79 2.52
C GLY A 67 -4.44 -4.72 1.42
N MET A 68 -3.18 -5.14 1.53
CA MET A 68 -2.53 -6.00 0.54
C MET A 68 -2.91 -7.46 0.76
N ASN A 69 -3.29 -8.19 -0.29
CA ASN A 69 -3.56 -9.64 -0.19
C ASN A 69 -2.28 -10.47 -0.44
N ALA A 70 -2.30 -11.75 -0.07
CA ALA A 70 -1.12 -12.62 -0.19
C ALA A 70 -0.63 -12.81 -1.63
N ARG A 71 -1.54 -12.80 -2.63
CA ARG A 71 -1.16 -12.83 -4.06
C ARG A 71 -0.25 -11.67 -4.40
N ARG A 72 -0.70 -10.45 -4.11
CA ARG A 72 0.07 -9.24 -4.41
C ARG A 72 1.35 -9.14 -3.61
N LEU A 73 1.32 -9.53 -2.33
CA LEU A 73 2.53 -9.60 -1.51
C LEU A 73 3.54 -10.61 -2.07
N SER A 74 3.06 -11.69 -2.69
CA SER A 74 3.93 -12.63 -3.41
C SER A 74 4.50 -12.02 -4.69
N ASP A 75 3.67 -11.31 -5.47
CA ASP A 75 4.12 -10.61 -6.69
C ASP A 75 5.22 -9.57 -6.43
N VAL A 76 5.31 -9.04 -5.20
CA VAL A 76 6.34 -8.05 -4.80
C VAL A 76 7.44 -8.62 -3.89
N GLY A 77 7.43 -9.93 -3.66
CA GLY A 77 8.49 -10.67 -2.95
C GLY A 77 8.45 -10.61 -1.42
N PHE A 78 7.31 -10.24 -0.83
CA PHE A 78 7.11 -10.26 0.64
C PHE A 78 6.55 -11.60 1.13
N MET A 79 5.87 -12.32 0.24
CA MET A 79 5.36 -13.67 0.48
C MET A 79 5.77 -14.59 -0.68
N LYS A 80 5.54 -15.89 -0.51
CA LYS A 80 5.71 -16.92 -1.55
C LYS A 80 4.55 -17.93 -1.49
N GLY A 81 4.35 -18.67 -2.58
CA GLY A 81 3.36 -19.75 -2.63
C GLY A 81 1.92 -19.27 -2.42
N ALA A 82 1.58 -18.07 -2.91
CA ALA A 82 0.22 -17.54 -2.81
C ALA A 82 -0.79 -18.47 -3.48
N ARG A 83 -1.82 -18.86 -2.72
CA ARG A 83 -2.91 -19.72 -3.16
C ARG A 83 -4.23 -19.27 -2.55
N LYS A 84 -5.34 -19.56 -3.23
CA LYS A 84 -6.66 -19.43 -2.63
C LYS A 84 -6.85 -20.55 -1.61
N THR A 85 -7.38 -20.20 -0.45
CA THR A 85 -7.72 -21.10 0.64
C THR A 85 -9.04 -20.69 1.25
N THR A 86 -9.57 -21.53 2.12
CA THR A 86 -10.66 -21.20 3.03
C THR A 86 -10.07 -20.84 4.40
N VAL A 87 -10.53 -19.75 5.01
CA VAL A 87 -10.15 -19.34 6.37
C VAL A 87 -11.43 -19.15 7.16
N GLY A 88 -11.67 -20.02 8.15
CA GLY A 88 -12.97 -20.08 8.83
C GLY A 88 -14.09 -20.41 7.84
N SER A 89 -15.11 -19.54 7.75
CA SER A 89 -16.22 -19.66 6.78
C SER A 89 -15.98 -18.89 5.47
N GLU A 90 -14.87 -18.15 5.33
CA GLU A 90 -14.59 -17.38 4.11
C GLU A 90 -13.82 -18.23 3.10
N ALA A 91 -14.46 -18.57 1.99
CA ALA A 91 -13.83 -19.21 0.84
C ALA A 91 -13.12 -18.19 -0.08
N GLY A 92 -12.05 -18.63 -0.75
CA GLY A 92 -11.36 -17.83 -1.78
C GLY A 92 -10.41 -16.76 -1.23
N VAL A 93 -10.02 -16.87 0.03
CA VAL A 93 -9.03 -16.00 0.69
C VAL A 93 -7.64 -16.32 0.15
N TRP A 94 -6.85 -15.31 -0.19
CA TRP A 94 -5.46 -15.54 -0.59
C TRP A 94 -4.57 -15.70 0.65
N ALA A 95 -3.89 -16.84 0.77
CA ALA A 95 -2.86 -17.09 1.78
C ALA A 95 -1.53 -17.47 1.13
N GLY A 96 -0.44 -17.34 1.87
CA GLY A 96 0.91 -17.69 1.44
C GLY A 96 1.86 -17.72 2.63
N GLU A 97 3.13 -17.95 2.34
CA GLU A 97 4.19 -17.97 3.36
C GLU A 97 4.98 -16.68 3.31
N TRP A 98 5.25 -16.07 4.47
CA TRP A 98 6.11 -14.90 4.56
C TRP A 98 7.56 -15.27 4.24
N VAL A 99 8.25 -14.42 3.48
CA VAL A 99 9.68 -14.62 3.18
C VAL A 99 10.51 -14.28 4.42
N PRO A 100 11.28 -15.22 5.00
CA PRO A 100 12.10 -14.94 6.18
C PRO A 100 13.10 -13.80 5.93
N PRO A 101 13.42 -12.98 6.96
CA PRO A 101 13.01 -13.09 8.37
C PRO A 101 11.67 -12.38 8.66
N LEU A 102 10.92 -11.99 7.63
CA LEU A 102 9.65 -11.29 7.77
C LEU A 102 8.57 -12.26 8.27
N THR A 103 7.67 -11.75 9.10
CA THR A 103 6.46 -12.43 9.56
C THR A 103 5.28 -11.47 9.41
N GLN A 104 4.05 -11.97 9.52
CA GLN A 104 2.87 -11.09 9.50
C GLN A 104 2.97 -9.99 10.56
N GLN A 105 3.34 -10.34 11.79
CA GLN A 105 3.48 -9.36 12.87
C GLN A 105 4.54 -8.30 12.53
N LYS A 106 5.74 -8.72 12.08
CA LYS A 106 6.81 -7.78 11.69
C LYS A 106 6.39 -6.88 10.53
N PHE A 107 5.63 -7.40 9.57
CA PHE A 107 5.09 -6.60 8.47
C PHE A 107 4.04 -5.59 8.97
N LEU A 108 3.10 -6.02 9.81
CA LEU A 108 2.09 -5.16 10.44
C LEU A 108 2.68 -4.12 11.39
N GLU A 109 3.86 -4.36 11.95
CA GLU A 109 4.57 -3.39 12.79
C GLU A 109 5.44 -2.41 11.99
N SER A 110 5.76 -2.71 10.74
CA SER A 110 6.69 -1.93 9.93
C SER A 110 5.96 -1.10 8.87
N THR A 111 5.74 0.19 9.15
CA THR A 111 5.25 1.17 8.15
C THR A 111 6.15 1.17 6.90
N PRO A 112 7.50 1.17 7.02
CA PRO A 112 8.37 1.10 5.85
C PRO A 112 8.15 -0.14 4.99
N ALA A 113 7.95 -1.32 5.60
CA ALA A 113 7.70 -2.56 4.85
C ALA A 113 6.37 -2.52 4.08
N GLN A 114 5.32 -2.00 4.72
CA GLN A 114 3.99 -1.87 4.08
C GLN A 114 4.03 -0.89 2.91
N TYR A 115 4.68 0.26 3.11
CA TYR A 115 4.86 1.26 2.06
C TYR A 115 5.74 0.76 0.92
N GLU A 116 6.81 0.01 1.21
CA GLU A 116 7.65 -0.59 0.18
C GLU A 116 6.89 -1.63 -0.64
N ALA A 117 6.11 -2.50 0.01
CA ALA A 117 5.28 -3.49 -0.68
C ALA A 117 4.26 -2.82 -1.62
N PHE A 118 3.59 -1.77 -1.13
CA PHE A 118 2.68 -0.95 -1.94
C PHE A 118 3.41 -0.30 -3.13
N SER A 119 4.53 0.38 -2.88
CA SER A 119 5.31 1.08 -3.91
C SER A 119 5.85 0.14 -4.99
N ARG A 120 6.31 -1.06 -4.61
CA ARG A 120 6.71 -2.12 -5.56
C ARG A 120 5.53 -2.58 -6.39
N SER A 121 4.35 -2.75 -5.78
CA SER A 121 3.15 -3.15 -6.51
C SER A 121 2.73 -2.10 -7.53
N MET A 122 2.76 -0.82 -7.16
CA MET A 122 2.40 0.26 -8.08
C MET A 122 3.38 0.35 -9.25
N ARG A 123 4.70 0.30 -8.99
CA ARG A 123 5.71 0.25 -10.06
C ARG A 123 5.50 -0.91 -11.04
N ARG A 124 5.18 -2.09 -10.53
CA ARG A 124 4.90 -3.27 -11.36
C ARG A 124 3.60 -3.12 -12.18
N MET A 125 2.67 -2.31 -11.70
CA MET A 125 1.40 -2.02 -12.39
C MET A 125 1.55 -0.99 -13.50
N VAL A 126 2.45 -0.01 -13.37
CA VAL A 126 2.66 1.07 -14.36
C VAL A 126 2.71 0.57 -15.81
N PRO A 127 3.59 -0.37 -16.22
CA PRO A 127 3.66 -0.79 -17.62
C PRO A 127 2.38 -1.48 -18.12
N LYS A 128 1.56 -2.02 -17.22
CA LYS A 128 0.31 -2.74 -17.54
C LYS A 128 -0.85 -1.80 -17.82
N VAL A 129 -0.80 -0.59 -17.27
CA VAL A 129 -1.88 0.40 -17.39
C VAL A 129 -1.46 1.63 -18.20
N ALA A 130 -0.17 1.78 -18.53
CA ALA A 130 0.35 2.94 -19.26
C ALA A 130 -0.37 3.18 -20.59
N GLY A 131 -0.68 2.12 -21.35
CA GLY A 131 -1.41 2.21 -22.61
C GLY A 131 -2.89 2.60 -22.48
N MET A 132 -3.43 2.66 -21.26
CA MET A 132 -4.81 3.07 -20.99
C MET A 132 -4.92 4.55 -20.56
N VAL A 133 -3.79 5.22 -20.30
CA VAL A 133 -3.78 6.64 -19.92
C VAL A 133 -4.38 7.48 -21.05
N GLY A 134 -5.26 8.41 -20.70
CA GLY A 134 -6.01 9.23 -21.64
C GLY A 134 -7.28 8.57 -22.19
N THR A 135 -7.58 7.32 -21.83
CA THR A 135 -8.85 6.69 -22.23
C THR A 135 -10.03 7.44 -21.59
N PRO A 136 -11.11 7.76 -22.32
CA PRO A 136 -12.31 8.32 -21.74
C PRO A 136 -12.99 7.31 -20.81
N VAL A 137 -13.19 7.67 -19.54
CA VAL A 137 -13.88 6.86 -18.54
C VAL A 137 -14.76 7.77 -17.69
N GLY A 138 -16.07 7.52 -17.67
CA GLY A 138 -17.01 8.23 -16.79
C GLY A 138 -17.00 9.76 -16.98
N GLY A 139 -16.82 10.24 -18.21
CA GLY A 139 -16.76 11.67 -18.52
C GLY A 139 -15.40 12.34 -18.28
N ALA A 140 -14.41 11.62 -17.76
CA ALA A 140 -13.04 12.12 -17.57
C ALA A 140 -12.03 11.34 -18.42
N ARG A 141 -10.84 11.92 -18.63
CA ARG A 141 -9.68 11.19 -19.16
C ARG A 141 -8.99 10.46 -18.01
N ALA A 142 -8.71 9.17 -18.18
CA ALA A 142 -8.02 8.38 -17.17
C ALA A 142 -6.55 8.83 -17.03
N SER A 143 -6.12 9.20 -15.83
CA SER A 143 -4.72 9.47 -15.51
C SER A 143 -4.03 8.21 -15.00
N LEU A 144 -2.69 8.24 -14.87
CA LEU A 144 -1.94 7.12 -14.33
C LEU A 144 -2.32 6.83 -12.88
N SER A 145 -2.44 7.87 -12.04
CA SER A 145 -2.84 7.72 -10.64
C SER A 145 -4.23 7.11 -10.47
N GLY A 146 -5.21 7.49 -11.32
CA GLY A 146 -6.53 6.89 -11.33
C GLY A 146 -6.47 5.40 -11.67
N LEU A 147 -5.75 5.02 -12.72
CA LEU A 147 -5.59 3.62 -13.13
C LEU A 147 -4.83 2.78 -12.09
N LEU A 148 -3.84 3.35 -11.42
CA LEU A 148 -3.13 2.68 -10.31
C LEU A 148 -4.05 2.45 -9.11
N ALA A 149 -4.94 3.38 -8.78
CA ALA A 149 -5.94 3.19 -7.73
C ALA A 149 -6.90 2.03 -8.05
N VAL A 150 -7.37 1.96 -9.30
CA VAL A 150 -8.18 0.83 -9.79
C VAL A 150 -7.39 -0.47 -9.71
N GLY A 151 -6.15 -0.49 -10.21
CA GLY A 151 -5.27 -1.66 -10.16
C GLY A 151 -4.97 -2.12 -8.74
N HIS A 152 -4.91 -1.20 -7.77
CA HIS A 152 -4.74 -1.54 -6.36
C HIS A 152 -5.95 -2.29 -5.77
N LEU A 153 -7.15 -2.08 -6.27
CA LEU A 153 -8.32 -2.83 -5.79
C LEU A 153 -8.65 -4.04 -6.64
N ALA A 154 -8.66 -3.88 -7.95
CA ALA A 154 -9.18 -4.86 -8.90
C ALA A 154 -8.09 -5.80 -9.47
N GLY A 155 -6.81 -5.42 -9.35
CA GLY A 155 -5.72 -6.10 -10.05
C GLY A 155 -5.70 -5.74 -11.54
N GLU A 156 -4.75 -6.34 -12.27
CA GLU A 156 -4.49 -6.05 -13.69
C GLU A 156 -5.70 -6.36 -14.58
N ASP A 157 -6.20 -7.59 -14.54
CA ASP A 157 -7.38 -8.02 -15.32
C ASP A 157 -8.62 -7.18 -14.98
N GLY A 158 -8.70 -6.76 -13.71
CA GLY A 158 -9.73 -5.88 -13.20
C GLY A 158 -9.66 -4.48 -13.79
N VAL A 159 -8.48 -3.91 -14.03
CA VAL A 159 -8.35 -2.59 -14.66
C VAL A 159 -8.88 -2.61 -16.08
N ALA A 160 -8.46 -3.60 -16.88
CA ALA A 160 -8.85 -3.68 -18.28
C ALA A 160 -10.37 -3.77 -18.47
N SER A 161 -11.02 -4.63 -17.67
CA SER A 161 -12.48 -4.77 -17.68
C SER A 161 -13.18 -3.51 -17.15
N TRP A 162 -12.69 -2.92 -16.05
CA TRP A 162 -13.26 -1.70 -15.47
C TRP A 162 -13.17 -0.49 -16.41
N VAL A 163 -12.06 -0.34 -17.16
CA VAL A 163 -11.90 0.73 -18.16
C VAL A 163 -12.88 0.54 -19.31
N ARG A 164 -13.05 -0.70 -19.80
CA ARG A 164 -13.86 -0.99 -20.99
C ARG A 164 -15.36 -0.93 -20.74
N ASP A 165 -15.83 -1.46 -19.61
CA ASP A 165 -17.24 -1.78 -19.40
C ASP A 165 -17.89 -0.88 -18.32
N PRO A 166 -18.87 -0.02 -18.69
CA PRO A 166 -19.64 0.76 -17.72
C PRO A 166 -20.34 -0.08 -16.64
N ALA A 167 -20.86 -1.26 -16.98
CA ALA A 167 -21.56 -2.12 -16.03
C ALA A 167 -20.61 -2.66 -14.94
N VAL A 168 -19.34 -2.91 -15.31
CA VAL A 168 -18.30 -3.26 -14.34
C VAL A 168 -18.04 -2.09 -13.38
N ARG A 169 -18.02 -0.85 -13.86
CA ARG A 169 -17.84 0.34 -13.01
C ARG A 169 -19.01 0.55 -12.04
N GLU A 170 -20.24 0.32 -12.49
CA GLU A 170 -21.44 0.40 -11.65
C GLU A 170 -21.47 -0.69 -10.59
N LYS A 171 -21.06 -1.91 -10.94
CA LYS A 171 -20.97 -3.05 -10.02
C LYS A 171 -19.91 -2.84 -8.94
N PHE A 172 -18.75 -2.29 -9.30
CA PHE A 172 -17.62 -2.12 -8.40
C PHE A 172 -17.46 -0.66 -7.94
N ARG A 173 -18.50 -0.13 -7.27
CA ARG A 173 -18.55 1.27 -6.80
C ARG A 173 -17.35 1.71 -5.98
N ALA A 174 -16.82 0.86 -5.10
CA ALA A 174 -15.63 1.19 -4.30
C ALA A 174 -14.38 1.41 -5.17
N THR A 175 -14.25 0.65 -6.26
CA THR A 175 -13.17 0.81 -7.24
C THR A 175 -13.33 2.13 -8.00
N THR A 176 -14.55 2.44 -8.43
CA THR A 176 -14.88 3.69 -9.12
C THR A 176 -14.67 4.92 -8.23
N HIS A 177 -15.07 4.87 -6.97
CA HIS A 177 -14.82 5.92 -5.98
C HIS A 177 -13.32 6.19 -5.78
N ASN A 178 -12.51 5.14 -5.72
CA ASN A 178 -11.06 5.29 -5.59
C ASN A 178 -10.42 5.85 -6.87
N PHE A 179 -10.95 5.49 -8.04
CA PHE A 179 -10.57 6.17 -9.29
C PHE A 179 -10.87 7.66 -9.20
N GLU A 180 -12.10 8.06 -8.88
CA GLU A 180 -12.52 9.46 -8.82
C GLU A 180 -11.65 10.30 -7.88
N LYS A 181 -11.28 9.75 -6.71
CA LYS A 181 -10.40 10.41 -5.75
C LYS A 181 -8.96 10.58 -6.23
N ALA A 182 -8.45 9.59 -6.96
CA ALA A 182 -7.05 9.54 -7.35
C ALA A 182 -6.79 10.06 -8.77
N ASN A 183 -7.80 10.14 -9.62
CA ASN A 183 -7.67 10.53 -11.02
C ASN A 183 -7.22 11.99 -11.13
N GLY A 184 -6.22 12.24 -11.98
CA GLY A 184 -5.65 13.57 -12.22
C GLY A 184 -4.54 13.99 -11.26
N LEU A 185 -4.09 13.15 -10.32
CA LEU A 185 -2.91 13.47 -9.50
C LEU A 185 -1.62 13.44 -10.32
N PHE A 186 -1.49 12.46 -11.21
CA PHE A 186 -0.41 12.31 -12.21
C PHE A 186 -0.78 11.25 -13.25
#